data_AF-A0A1B6D1J1-F1
#
_entry.id   AF-A0A1B6D1J1-F1
#
_cell.length_a   1.000
_cell.length_b   1.000
_cell.length_c   1.000
_cell.angle_alpha   90.00
_cell.angle_beta   90.00
_cell.angle_gamma   90.00
#
_symmetry.space_group_name_H-M   'P 1'
#
loop_
_entity.id
_entity.type
_entity.pdbx_description
1 polymer ?
#
loop_
_entity_poly.entity_id
_entity_poly.type
_entity_poly.pdbx_seq_one_letter_code
_entity_poly.pdbx_strand_id
1 'polypeptide(L)'
;SFSSNPCAYMVPESIRSGMPLFYLPSNNTPPILCSSDPSCPQFAQFWRPVCLIDPSVWHKWLHTYRLCIVLEHDVPLPRFLHTASQNGRYQTVQSRHASATLYNFLKDWTSFVLVENHTYLKLVSSEESDKTPSWFYIIRVISKPTLAVIHLAFLGGTPGKLRYQVAEKLKAKISALKIPLRPSAKESLARVFIDGRPVDSKVRSEVPCCMLLQKPLEKILIRYERMPSEFGTVVFPDGTQPHTAAKPLRPTSSLVTTLSRYLHHRRWVWTASAQNCDLGHAAVARILATLTEMRLHEGFKFAHSSTGIINMVLEVQMKCCDEDMDHTCKNCRPSIIQYVLFPLRVTSAGKNNSSDDEGTDDAEGEPNDLESTLELIAECWIEPQHGVV
;
A
#
# COMPACT_ATOMS: atom_id res chain seq x y z
N SER A 1 -35.01 11.40 -10.22
CA SER A 1 -33.70 12.04 -10.46
C SER A 1 -33.13 12.49 -9.12
N PHE A 2 -31.81 12.73 -8.99
CA PHE A 2 -31.19 13.18 -7.73
C PHE A 2 -31.76 14.54 -7.27
N SER A 3 -31.76 15.54 -8.15
CA SER A 3 -32.27 16.89 -7.86
C SER A 3 -33.76 16.95 -7.56
N SER A 4 -34.53 15.94 -8.00
CA SER A 4 -35.98 15.88 -7.80
C SER A 4 -36.40 15.15 -6.52
N ASN A 5 -35.45 14.60 -5.74
CA ASN A 5 -35.75 13.84 -4.52
C ASN A 5 -35.06 14.50 -3.31
N PRO A 6 -35.80 15.27 -2.49
CA PRO A 6 -35.25 15.90 -1.29
C PRO A 6 -34.54 14.94 -0.33
N CYS A 7 -35.01 13.70 -0.24
CA CYS A 7 -34.42 12.67 0.60
C CYS A 7 -33.02 12.22 0.14
N ALA A 8 -32.58 12.61 -1.06
CA ALA A 8 -31.23 12.35 -1.54
C ALA A 8 -30.21 13.39 -1.07
N TYR A 9 -30.65 14.64 -0.78
CA TYR A 9 -29.75 15.76 -0.50
C TYR A 9 -30.00 16.48 0.83
N MET A 10 -31.14 16.25 1.50
CA MET A 10 -31.38 16.72 2.86
C MET A 10 -30.64 15.85 3.87
N VAL A 11 -29.38 16.19 4.12
CA VAL A 11 -28.50 15.49 5.08
C VAL A 11 -29.06 15.62 6.51
N PRO A 12 -29.39 14.49 7.19
CA PRO A 12 -29.80 14.49 8.59
C PRO A 12 -28.78 15.17 9.51
N GLU A 13 -29.27 15.89 10.51
CA GLU A 13 -28.39 16.64 11.43
C GLU A 13 -27.49 15.70 12.24
N SER A 14 -28.00 14.50 12.57
CA SER A 14 -27.25 13.47 13.28
C SER A 14 -25.98 13.00 12.57
N ILE A 15 -25.89 13.14 11.24
CA ILE A 15 -24.71 12.76 10.45
C ILE A 15 -23.91 13.97 9.93
N ARG A 16 -24.42 15.19 10.12
CA ARG A 16 -23.76 16.42 9.67
C ARG A 16 -22.45 16.70 10.42
N SER A 17 -22.37 16.28 11.68
CA SER A 17 -21.14 16.29 12.49
C SER A 17 -20.14 15.18 12.10
N GLY A 18 -20.41 14.48 11.00
CA GLY A 18 -19.56 13.45 10.43
C GLY A 18 -19.62 12.11 11.15
N MET A 19 -20.72 11.83 11.84
CA MET A 19 -21.11 10.46 12.19
C MET A 19 -21.41 9.66 10.90
N PRO A 20 -20.98 8.41 10.80
CA PRO A 20 -21.26 7.59 9.62
C PRO A 20 -22.74 7.24 9.53
N LEU A 21 -23.29 7.21 8.31
CA LEU A 21 -24.66 6.74 8.08
C LEU A 21 -24.79 5.23 8.29
N PHE A 22 -23.82 4.46 7.83
CA PHE A 22 -23.80 3.00 7.92
C PHE A 22 -22.50 2.46 8.52
N TYR A 23 -22.60 1.29 9.15
CA TYR A 23 -21.45 0.42 9.41
C TYR A 23 -21.58 -0.87 8.59
N LEU A 24 -20.44 -1.43 8.18
CA LEU A 24 -20.35 -2.66 7.41
C LEU A 24 -19.87 -3.80 8.33
N PRO A 25 -20.72 -4.78 8.68
CA PRO A 25 -20.31 -5.90 9.50
C PRO A 25 -19.45 -6.89 8.67
N SER A 26 -18.53 -7.59 9.34
CA SER A 26 -17.45 -8.36 8.70
C SER A 26 -17.85 -9.61 7.89
N ASN A 27 -19.15 -9.87 7.62
CA ASN A 27 -19.65 -11.16 7.11
C ASN A 27 -20.61 -11.05 5.92
N ASN A 28 -20.31 -10.24 4.88
CA ASN A 28 -21.18 -10.04 3.70
C ASN A 28 -22.64 -9.65 4.04
N THR A 29 -22.86 -9.12 5.24
CA THR A 29 -24.16 -8.64 5.68
C THR A 29 -24.44 -7.26 5.09
N PRO A 30 -25.72 -6.92 4.87
CA PRO A 30 -26.08 -5.61 4.33
C PRO A 30 -25.66 -4.49 5.28
N PRO A 31 -25.41 -3.27 4.76
CA PRO A 31 -25.06 -2.10 5.57
C PRO A 31 -26.17 -1.79 6.58
N ILE A 32 -25.77 -1.66 7.85
CA ILE A 32 -26.67 -1.40 8.97
C ILE A 32 -26.58 0.08 9.34
N LEU A 33 -27.73 0.69 9.62
CA LEU A 33 -27.84 2.11 9.95
C LEU A 33 -27.21 2.39 11.32
N CYS A 34 -26.39 3.43 11.43
CA CYS A 34 -25.75 3.80 12.70
C CYS A 34 -26.66 4.64 13.60
N SER A 35 -27.57 5.42 13.02
CA SER A 35 -28.40 6.40 13.73
C SER A 35 -29.85 5.91 13.87
N SER A 36 -30.45 6.16 15.03
CA SER A 36 -31.89 5.95 15.29
C SER A 36 -32.75 7.18 14.97
N ASP A 37 -32.14 8.26 14.44
CA ASP A 37 -32.82 9.48 14.03
C ASP A 37 -33.93 9.17 13.00
N PRO A 38 -35.18 9.66 13.20
CA PRO A 38 -36.30 9.35 12.32
C PRO A 38 -36.12 9.83 10.87
N SER A 39 -35.24 10.81 10.61
CA SER A 39 -34.93 11.27 9.24
C SER A 39 -33.92 10.37 8.50
N CYS A 40 -33.15 9.56 9.22
CA CYS A 40 -32.11 8.72 8.64
C CYS A 40 -32.61 7.56 7.78
N PRO A 41 -33.69 6.81 8.11
CA PRO A 41 -34.14 5.67 7.31
C PRO A 41 -34.44 6.01 5.85
N GLN A 42 -35.14 7.11 5.60
CA GLN A 42 -35.52 7.53 4.24
C GLN A 42 -34.29 7.99 3.44
N PHE A 43 -33.40 8.77 4.07
CA PHE A 43 -32.14 9.18 3.48
C PHE A 43 -31.23 7.98 3.17
N ALA A 44 -31.16 7.02 4.10
CA ALA A 44 -30.41 5.78 3.97
C ALA A 44 -30.91 4.89 2.84
N GLN A 45 -32.22 4.83 2.58
CA GLN A 45 -32.76 4.04 1.48
C GLN A 45 -32.18 4.46 0.13
N PHE A 46 -31.98 5.76 -0.09
CA PHE A 46 -31.39 6.28 -1.32
C PHE A 46 -29.90 5.92 -1.46
N TRP A 47 -29.12 6.03 -0.38
CA TRP A 47 -27.67 5.86 -0.42
C TRP A 47 -27.18 4.42 -0.19
N ARG A 48 -28.03 3.52 0.31
CA ARG A 48 -27.69 2.11 0.55
C ARG A 48 -27.06 1.41 -0.66
N PRO A 49 -27.55 1.56 -1.91
CA PRO A 49 -26.93 0.95 -3.09
C PRO A 49 -25.47 1.38 -3.29
N VAL A 50 -25.13 2.63 -2.95
CA VAL A 50 -23.75 3.15 -3.08
C VAL A 50 -22.78 2.41 -2.17
N CYS A 51 -23.22 1.84 -1.04
CA CYS A 51 -22.37 0.99 -0.20
C CYS A 51 -22.05 -0.36 -0.87
N LEU A 52 -22.99 -0.91 -1.64
CA LEU A 52 -22.96 -2.28 -2.14
C LEU A 52 -22.27 -2.43 -3.50
N ILE A 53 -22.25 -1.36 -4.31
CA ILE A 53 -21.67 -1.43 -5.65
C ILE A 53 -20.14 -1.44 -5.56
N ASP A 54 -19.51 -2.40 -6.23
CA ASP A 54 -18.05 -2.50 -6.35
C ASP A 54 -17.48 -1.37 -7.25
N PRO A 55 -16.36 -0.71 -6.88
CA PRO A 55 -15.81 0.38 -7.68
C PRO A 55 -15.31 -0.04 -9.06
N SER A 56 -15.01 -1.33 -9.27
CA SER A 56 -14.61 -1.89 -10.55
C SER A 56 -15.69 -1.73 -11.63
N VAL A 57 -16.97 -1.72 -11.25
CA VAL A 57 -18.11 -1.59 -12.19
C VAL A 57 -18.69 -0.18 -12.27
N TRP A 58 -18.20 0.77 -11.47
CA TRP A 58 -18.69 2.15 -11.47
C TRP A 58 -18.63 2.83 -12.82
N HIS A 59 -17.63 2.50 -13.64
CA HIS A 59 -17.46 3.07 -14.99
C HIS A 59 -18.68 2.86 -15.91
N LYS A 60 -19.56 1.90 -15.61
CA LYS A 60 -20.80 1.66 -16.35
C LYS A 60 -21.87 2.73 -16.14
N TRP A 61 -21.81 3.45 -15.01
CA TRP A 61 -22.87 4.36 -14.55
C TRP A 61 -22.36 5.74 -14.13
N LEU A 62 -21.07 5.84 -13.79
CA LEU A 62 -20.42 7.01 -13.22
C LEU A 62 -19.11 7.28 -13.95
N HIS A 63 -18.72 8.55 -14.02
CA HIS A 63 -17.37 8.90 -14.43
C HIS A 63 -16.42 8.67 -13.25
N THR A 64 -15.37 7.88 -13.44
CA THR A 64 -14.46 7.51 -12.37
C THR A 64 -13.08 8.12 -12.55
N TYR A 65 -12.44 8.45 -11.44
CA TYR A 65 -11.06 8.89 -11.35
C TYR A 65 -10.40 8.17 -10.17
N ARG A 66 -9.09 7.93 -10.25
CA ARG A 66 -8.37 7.10 -9.27
C ARG A 66 -7.09 7.80 -8.84
N LEU A 67 -6.85 7.82 -7.54
CA LEU A 67 -5.61 8.30 -6.93
C LEU A 67 -4.95 7.15 -6.20
N CYS A 68 -3.70 6.84 -6.53
CA CYS A 68 -2.89 5.86 -5.83
C CYS A 68 -1.99 6.59 -4.82
N ILE A 69 -2.02 6.15 -3.56
CA ILE A 69 -1.41 6.87 -2.44
C ILE A 69 -0.61 5.91 -1.57
N VAL A 70 0.65 6.24 -1.30
CA VAL A 70 1.47 5.56 -0.30
C VAL A 70 1.48 6.40 0.97
N LEU A 71 0.93 5.86 2.05
CA LEU A 71 0.81 6.52 3.35
C LEU A 71 2.14 6.45 4.11
N GLU A 72 2.50 7.54 4.78
CA GLU A 72 3.68 7.58 5.63
C GLU A 72 3.56 6.55 6.76
N HIS A 73 4.64 5.81 7.00
CA HIS A 73 4.67 4.74 7.98
C HIS A 73 4.80 5.30 9.40
N ASP A 74 4.32 4.52 10.38
CA ASP A 74 4.49 4.87 11.79
C ASP A 74 5.96 4.73 12.22
N VAL A 75 6.46 5.71 12.98
CA VAL A 75 7.77 5.70 13.61
C VAL A 75 7.61 5.56 15.13
N PRO A 76 8.40 4.71 15.81
CA PRO A 76 9.44 3.84 15.27
C PRO A 76 8.87 2.61 14.52
N LEU A 77 9.72 2.00 13.68
CA LEU A 77 9.38 0.74 13.00
C LEU A 77 9.11 -0.39 14.01
N PRO A 78 8.28 -1.38 13.64
CA PRO A 78 8.00 -2.52 14.50
C PRO A 78 9.26 -3.32 14.87
N ARG A 79 9.36 -3.72 16.15
CA ARG A 79 10.54 -4.43 16.68
C ARG A 79 10.80 -5.76 15.97
N PHE A 80 9.73 -6.48 15.63
CA PHE A 80 9.77 -7.81 15.02
C PHE A 80 9.50 -7.74 13.51
N LEU A 81 10.05 -6.71 12.84
CA LEU A 81 9.90 -6.52 11.41
C LEU A 81 10.80 -7.48 10.61
N HIS A 82 12.06 -7.62 11.01
CA HIS A 82 13.06 -8.50 10.35
C HIS A 82 13.34 -9.79 11.13
N THR A 83 12.78 -9.91 12.33
CA THR A 83 12.90 -11.10 13.18
C THR A 83 11.52 -11.53 13.64
N ALA A 84 11.30 -12.84 13.69
CA ALA A 84 10.11 -13.38 14.32
C ALA A 84 10.12 -13.09 15.83
N SER A 85 8.95 -12.80 16.41
CA SER A 85 8.77 -12.83 17.86
C SER A 85 8.82 -14.26 18.39
N GLN A 86 8.79 -14.42 19.71
CA GLN A 86 8.87 -15.72 20.40
C GLN A 86 7.81 -16.74 19.94
N ASN A 87 6.68 -16.29 19.39
CA ASN A 87 5.62 -17.11 18.81
C ASN A 87 5.78 -17.36 17.29
N GLY A 88 6.93 -17.04 16.70
CA GLY A 88 7.19 -17.21 15.27
C GLY A 88 6.53 -16.17 14.36
N ARG A 89 5.90 -15.12 14.90
CA ARG A 89 5.19 -14.10 14.10
C ARG A 89 6.04 -12.87 13.82
N TYR A 90 5.92 -12.35 12.61
CA TYR A 90 6.49 -11.06 12.24
C TYR A 90 5.44 -9.96 12.44
N GLN A 91 5.91 -8.78 12.80
CA GLN A 91 5.10 -7.57 12.80
C GLN A 91 5.11 -6.92 11.41
N THR A 92 4.00 -6.29 11.05
CA THR A 92 3.83 -5.59 9.78
C THR A 92 3.93 -4.08 9.95
N VAL A 93 4.39 -3.40 8.91
CA VAL A 93 4.47 -1.93 8.87
C VAL A 93 3.05 -1.36 8.89
N GLN A 94 2.86 -0.34 9.73
CA GLN A 94 1.59 0.36 9.90
C GLN A 94 1.73 1.83 9.48
N SER A 95 0.61 2.48 9.24
CA SER A 95 0.52 3.90 8.85
C SER A 95 -0.69 4.56 9.53
N ARG A 96 -0.85 4.31 10.85
CA ARG A 96 -2.08 4.68 11.57
C ARG A 96 -2.27 6.18 11.63
N HIS A 97 -1.20 6.95 11.86
CA HIS A 97 -1.29 8.41 11.94
C HIS A 97 -1.61 9.04 10.57
N ALA A 98 -0.94 8.56 9.52
CA ALA A 98 -1.22 9.00 8.15
C ALA A 98 -2.64 8.64 7.71
N SER A 99 -3.08 7.41 8.00
CA SER A 99 -4.45 6.95 7.72
C SER A 99 -5.48 7.82 8.42
N ALA A 100 -5.31 8.06 9.74
CA ALA A 100 -6.23 8.90 10.51
C ALA A 100 -6.29 10.34 9.97
N THR A 101 -5.14 10.90 9.60
CA THR A 101 -5.06 12.25 9.02
C THR A 101 -5.79 12.34 7.68
N LEU A 102 -5.60 11.33 6.81
CA LEU A 102 -6.33 11.24 5.54
C LEU A 102 -7.85 11.11 5.76
N TYR A 103 -8.29 10.22 6.65
CA TYR A 103 -9.72 10.01 6.90
C TYR A 103 -10.40 11.22 7.53
N ASN A 104 -9.74 11.91 8.46
CA ASN A 104 -10.24 13.16 9.03
C ASN A 104 -10.35 14.25 7.95
N PHE A 105 -9.33 14.39 7.09
CA PHE A 105 -9.41 15.31 5.97
C PHE A 105 -10.58 14.98 5.04
N LEU A 106 -10.81 13.70 4.70
CA LEU A 106 -11.92 13.31 3.83
C LEU A 106 -13.29 13.56 4.49
N LYS A 107 -13.39 13.31 5.79
CA LYS A 107 -14.56 13.64 6.60
C LYS A 107 -14.88 15.14 6.53
N ASP A 108 -13.89 15.99 6.74
CA ASP A 108 -14.04 17.45 6.69
C ASP A 108 -14.26 17.98 5.27
N TRP A 109 -13.69 17.32 4.27
CA TRP A 109 -13.81 17.70 2.85
C TRP A 109 -15.20 17.45 2.29
N THR A 110 -15.95 16.50 2.85
CA THR A 110 -17.18 15.96 2.28
C THR A 110 -18.43 16.44 3.03
N SER A 111 -19.61 16.24 2.44
CA SER A 111 -20.87 16.69 3.04
C SER A 111 -21.33 15.78 4.17
N PHE A 112 -21.07 14.47 4.07
CA PHE A 112 -21.32 13.50 5.12
C PHE A 112 -20.50 12.21 4.89
N VAL A 113 -20.37 11.43 5.96
CA VAL A 113 -19.70 10.13 5.94
C VAL A 113 -20.75 9.04 5.69
N LEU A 114 -20.61 8.26 4.62
CA LEU A 114 -21.52 7.16 4.34
C LEU A 114 -21.13 5.92 5.13
N VAL A 115 -19.84 5.57 5.08
CA VAL A 115 -19.24 4.47 5.85
C VAL A 115 -17.89 4.97 6.35
N GLU A 116 -17.67 4.89 7.66
CA GLU A 116 -16.43 5.36 8.29
C GLU A 116 -15.19 4.70 7.69
N ASN A 117 -14.15 5.49 7.44
CA ASN A 117 -12.88 5.06 6.84
C ASN A 117 -13.00 4.34 5.48
N HIS A 118 -14.15 4.44 4.81
CA HIS A 118 -14.43 3.67 3.59
C HIS A 118 -15.12 4.50 2.51
N THR A 119 -16.30 5.09 2.75
CA THR A 119 -17.05 5.86 1.74
C THR A 119 -17.52 7.20 2.27
N TYR A 120 -17.27 8.26 1.49
CA TYR A 120 -17.63 9.64 1.79
C TYR A 120 -18.37 10.26 0.59
N LEU A 121 -19.26 11.22 0.84
CA LEU A 121 -20.05 11.86 -0.21
C LEU A 121 -20.04 13.37 -0.10
N LYS A 122 -19.87 14.02 -1.25
CA LYS A 122 -19.97 15.48 -1.37
C LYS A 122 -21.11 15.84 -2.31
N LEU A 123 -22.05 16.60 -1.77
CA LEU A 123 -23.13 17.22 -2.50
C LEU A 123 -22.67 18.60 -2.97
N VAL A 124 -22.97 18.96 -4.22
CA VAL A 124 -22.50 20.21 -4.84
C VAL A 124 -23.66 20.94 -5.50
N SER A 125 -23.84 22.21 -5.14
CA SER A 125 -24.75 23.14 -5.83
C SER A 125 -24.08 23.74 -7.06
N SER A 126 -24.86 24.02 -8.11
CA SER A 126 -24.30 24.61 -9.35
C SER A 126 -23.94 26.09 -9.15
N GLU A 127 -24.68 26.78 -8.31
CA GLU A 127 -24.47 28.18 -7.92
C GLU A 127 -24.52 28.28 -6.38
N GLU A 128 -23.79 29.23 -5.80
CA GLU A 128 -23.78 29.44 -4.34
C GLU A 128 -25.12 29.95 -3.80
N SER A 129 -25.94 30.55 -4.66
CA SER A 129 -27.32 30.98 -4.38
C SER A 129 -28.33 29.83 -4.39
N ASP A 130 -27.99 28.69 -5.00
CA ASP A 130 -28.91 27.57 -5.15
C ASP A 130 -28.89 26.69 -3.89
N LYS A 131 -30.04 26.60 -3.22
CA LYS A 131 -30.22 25.77 -2.03
C LYS A 131 -30.23 24.27 -2.37
N THR A 132 -30.42 23.90 -3.63
CA THR A 132 -30.55 22.50 -4.04
C THR A 132 -29.26 22.00 -4.71
N PRO A 133 -28.61 20.96 -4.16
CA PRO A 133 -27.49 20.33 -4.85
C PRO A 133 -27.90 19.79 -6.21
N SER A 134 -27.12 20.10 -7.24
CA SER A 134 -27.39 19.70 -8.61
C SER A 134 -26.69 18.38 -8.99
N TRP A 135 -25.56 18.10 -8.36
CA TRP A 135 -24.81 16.86 -8.54
C TRP A 135 -24.06 16.48 -7.27
N PHE A 136 -23.48 15.29 -7.27
CA PHE A 136 -22.65 14.79 -6.19
C PHE A 136 -21.49 13.98 -6.74
N TYR A 137 -20.51 13.73 -5.87
CA TYR A 137 -19.49 12.73 -6.11
C TYR A 137 -19.20 11.91 -4.87
N ILE A 138 -18.79 10.68 -5.13
CA ILE A 138 -18.45 9.67 -4.13
C ILE A 138 -16.93 9.60 -4.05
N ILE A 139 -16.41 9.55 -2.83
CA ILE A 139 -15.02 9.21 -2.55
C ILE A 139 -15.03 7.87 -1.81
N ARG A 140 -14.50 6.80 -2.43
CA ARG A 140 -14.27 5.53 -1.76
C ARG A 140 -12.79 5.26 -1.60
N VAL A 141 -12.38 4.92 -0.39
CA VAL A 141 -11.00 4.55 -0.06
C VAL A 141 -10.90 3.04 0.08
N ILE A 142 -10.01 2.43 -0.69
CA ILE A 142 -9.60 1.03 -0.52
C ILE A 142 -8.19 1.07 0.05
N SER A 143 -8.03 0.73 1.33
CA SER A 143 -6.74 0.77 2.00
C SER A 143 -6.26 -0.62 2.40
N LYS A 144 -4.99 -0.89 2.12
CA LYS A 144 -4.17 -1.88 2.83
C LYS A 144 -3.13 -1.10 3.66
N PRO A 145 -2.46 -1.72 4.65
CA PRO A 145 -1.41 -1.03 5.39
C PRO A 145 -0.39 -0.41 4.43
N THR A 146 -0.15 0.90 4.59
CA THR A 146 0.75 1.76 3.79
C THR A 146 0.33 2.09 2.35
N LEU A 147 -0.64 1.39 1.76
CA LEU A 147 -1.14 1.68 0.40
C LEU A 147 -2.65 1.92 0.41
N ALA A 148 -3.07 3.10 -0.04
CA ALA A 148 -4.47 3.47 -0.21
C ALA A 148 -4.77 3.86 -1.66
N VAL A 149 -5.97 3.48 -2.13
CA VAL A 149 -6.48 3.88 -3.44
C VAL A 149 -7.79 4.62 -3.24
N ILE A 150 -7.84 5.87 -3.68
CA ILE A 150 -9.06 6.68 -3.65
C ILE A 150 -9.74 6.60 -5.01
N HIS A 151 -10.94 6.05 -5.02
CA HIS A 151 -11.85 6.04 -6.15
C HIS A 151 -12.80 7.23 -6.03
N LEU A 152 -12.71 8.16 -6.97
CA LEU A 152 -13.67 9.25 -7.14
C LEU A 152 -14.69 8.84 -8.20
N ALA A 153 -15.98 8.99 -7.92
CA ALA A 153 -17.03 8.74 -8.88
C ALA A 153 -18.04 9.89 -8.93
N PHE A 154 -18.26 10.43 -10.12
CA PHE A 154 -19.13 11.59 -10.34
C PHE A 154 -20.47 11.14 -10.92
N LEU A 155 -21.55 11.77 -10.48
CA LEU A 155 -22.89 11.58 -11.04
C LEU A 155 -22.86 11.75 -12.57
N GLY A 156 -23.59 10.89 -13.28
CA GLY A 156 -23.76 11.00 -14.73
C GLY A 156 -24.28 12.38 -15.16
N GLY A 157 -23.73 12.92 -16.25
CA GLY A 157 -24.04 14.27 -16.72
C GLY A 157 -23.17 15.39 -16.11
N THR A 158 -22.31 15.10 -15.13
CA THR A 158 -21.38 16.10 -14.57
C THR A 158 -20.33 16.54 -15.63
N PRO A 159 -20.22 17.85 -15.95
CA PRO A 159 -19.28 18.36 -16.95
C PRO A 159 -17.82 17.96 -16.66
N GLY A 160 -17.09 17.56 -17.71
CA GLY A 160 -15.69 17.10 -17.59
C GLY A 160 -14.76 18.12 -16.93
N LYS A 161 -14.92 19.41 -17.23
CA LYS A 161 -14.17 20.50 -16.61
C LYS A 161 -14.33 20.54 -15.08
N LEU A 162 -15.56 20.38 -14.58
CA LEU A 162 -15.83 20.37 -13.14
C LEU A 162 -15.24 19.13 -12.48
N ARG A 163 -15.37 17.96 -13.13
CA ARG A 163 -14.77 16.70 -12.64
C ARG A 163 -13.25 16.82 -12.50
N TYR A 164 -12.58 17.37 -13.51
CA TYR A 164 -11.13 17.61 -13.50
C TYR A 164 -10.72 18.59 -12.38
N GLN A 165 -11.44 19.71 -12.24
CA GLN A 165 -11.16 20.68 -11.17
C GLN A 165 -11.30 20.09 -9.77
N VAL A 166 -12.30 19.24 -9.52
CA VAL A 166 -12.45 18.55 -8.23
C VAL A 166 -11.30 17.57 -8.01
N ALA A 167 -10.94 16.77 -9.01
CA ALA A 167 -9.86 15.80 -8.91
C ALA A 167 -8.51 16.49 -8.60
N GLU A 168 -8.17 17.57 -9.32
CA GLU A 168 -6.93 18.32 -9.09
C GLU A 168 -6.91 19.04 -7.74
N LYS A 169 -8.03 19.67 -7.33
CA LYS A 169 -8.13 20.29 -6.00
C LYS A 169 -7.94 19.25 -4.88
N LEU A 170 -8.57 18.08 -5.01
CA LEU A 170 -8.43 17.00 -4.05
C LEU A 170 -6.98 16.49 -4.02
N LYS A 171 -6.38 16.26 -5.19
CA LYS A 171 -4.98 15.85 -5.33
C LYS A 171 -4.05 16.81 -4.59
N ALA A 172 -4.17 18.12 -4.86
CA ALA A 172 -3.36 19.15 -4.22
C ALA A 172 -3.54 19.19 -2.70
N LYS A 173 -4.78 19.07 -2.20
CA LYS A 173 -5.05 19.06 -0.75
C LYS A 173 -4.48 17.82 -0.06
N ILE A 174 -4.60 16.64 -0.67
CA ILE A 174 -4.01 15.40 -0.15
C ILE A 174 -2.49 15.48 -0.13
N SER A 175 -1.85 15.99 -1.20
CA SER A 175 -0.40 16.17 -1.25
C SER A 175 0.13 17.14 -0.18
N ALA A 176 -0.70 18.08 0.27
CA ALA A 176 -0.35 19.06 1.28
C ALA A 176 -0.59 18.57 2.73
N LEU A 177 -1.20 17.39 2.92
CA LEU A 177 -1.41 16.83 4.27
C LEU A 177 -0.08 16.53 4.92
N LYS A 178 0.02 16.84 6.21
CA LYS A 178 1.21 16.61 7.02
C LYS A 178 0.84 15.93 8.33
N ILE A 179 1.79 15.18 8.88
CA ILE A 179 1.70 14.56 10.20
C ILE A 179 2.85 15.05 11.08
N PRO A 180 2.61 15.19 12.41
CA PRO A 180 3.67 15.58 13.32
C PRO A 180 4.72 14.48 13.41
N LEU A 181 5.99 14.82 13.19
CA LEU A 181 7.11 13.92 13.45
C LEU A 181 7.28 13.82 14.97
N ARG A 182 7.24 12.60 15.49
CA ARG A 182 7.63 12.37 16.89
C ARG A 182 9.15 12.26 16.93
N PRO A 183 9.83 13.02 17.81
CA PRO A 183 11.27 12.87 17.98
C PRO A 183 11.59 11.44 18.36
N SER A 184 12.58 10.86 17.69
CA SER A 184 13.17 9.59 18.10
C SER A 184 13.75 9.71 19.52
N ALA A 185 13.79 8.62 20.28
CA ALA A 185 14.49 8.56 21.57
C ALA A 185 15.97 8.96 21.45
N LYS A 186 16.58 8.81 20.26
CA LYS A 186 17.96 9.25 19.98
C LYS A 186 18.09 10.76 19.77
N GLU A 187 17.08 11.43 19.20
CA GLU A 187 17.09 12.87 18.94
C GLU A 187 16.71 13.69 20.18
N SER A 188 15.90 13.12 21.08
CA SER A 188 15.50 13.77 22.33
C SER A 188 16.64 13.92 23.35
N LEU A 189 17.77 13.22 23.15
CA LEU A 189 19.01 13.37 23.92
C LEU A 189 19.93 14.47 23.38
N ALA A 190 19.77 14.89 22.13
CA ALA A 190 20.53 15.99 21.53
C ALA A 190 19.88 17.35 21.88
N ARG A 191 19.73 17.64 23.18
CA ARG A 191 19.46 19.02 23.62
C ARG A 191 20.74 19.81 23.41
N VAL A 192 20.81 20.58 22.32
CA VAL A 192 21.89 21.54 22.11
C VAL A 192 21.73 22.65 23.15
N PHE A 193 22.58 22.66 24.17
CA PHE A 193 22.73 23.79 25.08
C PHE A 193 23.63 24.82 24.39
N ILE A 194 23.04 25.90 23.87
CA ILE A 194 23.77 27.11 23.50
C ILE A 194 23.53 28.12 24.64
N ASP A 195 24.60 28.60 25.29
CA ASP A 195 24.57 29.63 26.35
C ASP A 195 23.64 29.38 27.54
N GLY A 196 23.55 28.14 28.02
CA GLY A 196 22.89 27.83 29.30
C GLY A 196 21.38 28.12 29.35
N ARG A 197 20.75 28.43 28.21
CA ARG A 197 19.30 28.60 28.08
C ARG A 197 18.70 27.43 27.32
N PRO A 198 17.64 26.78 27.83
CA PRO A 198 16.92 25.80 27.05
C PRO A 198 16.26 26.52 25.87
N VAL A 199 16.76 26.29 24.65
CA VAL A 199 16.06 26.70 23.44
C VAL A 199 14.85 25.77 23.32
N ASP A 200 13.65 26.34 23.45
CA ASP A 200 12.38 25.67 23.15
C ASP A 200 12.34 25.39 21.62
N SER A 201 13.08 24.37 21.16
CA SER A 201 13.04 23.89 19.78
C SER A 201 11.78 23.07 19.52
N LYS A 202 10.62 23.57 19.98
CA LYS A 202 9.28 23.06 19.65
C LYS A 202 8.86 23.40 18.21
N VAL A 203 9.81 23.48 17.27
CA VAL A 203 9.46 23.28 15.87
C VAL A 203 9.18 21.79 15.76
N ARG A 204 7.93 21.39 16.01
CA ARG A 204 7.45 20.05 15.65
C ARG A 204 7.76 19.91 14.17
N SER A 205 8.79 19.14 13.84
CA SER A 205 9.06 18.78 12.46
C SER A 205 7.81 18.07 11.95
N GLU A 206 7.29 18.52 10.81
CA GLU A 206 6.16 17.89 10.15
C GLU A 206 6.69 17.15 8.93
N VAL A 207 6.18 15.94 8.72
CA VAL A 207 6.48 15.18 7.50
C VAL A 207 5.23 15.07 6.63
N PRO A 208 5.38 14.95 5.30
CA PRO A 208 4.27 14.67 4.42
C PRO A 208 3.49 13.44 4.90
N CYS A 209 2.16 13.53 4.90
CA CYS A 209 1.28 12.44 5.32
C CYS A 209 1.34 11.26 4.34
N CYS A 210 1.56 11.54 3.06
CA CYS A 210 1.54 10.54 2.02
C CYS A 210 2.25 11.03 0.73
N MET A 211 2.54 10.08 -0.15
CA MET A 211 3.02 10.29 -1.50
C MET A 211 1.92 9.91 -2.49
N LEU A 212 1.64 10.76 -3.47
CA LEU A 212 0.74 10.42 -4.58
C LEU A 212 1.57 9.86 -5.73
N LEU A 213 1.15 8.70 -6.23
CA LEU A 213 1.76 8.03 -7.36
C LEU A 213 0.99 8.35 -8.64
N GLN A 214 1.71 8.54 -9.73
CA GLN A 214 1.11 8.67 -11.06
C GLN A 214 0.75 7.30 -11.62
N LYS A 215 1.55 6.27 -11.28
CA LYS A 215 1.30 4.90 -11.71
C LYS A 215 0.30 4.19 -10.79
N PRO A 216 -0.54 3.28 -11.34
CA PRO A 216 -1.52 2.54 -10.56
C PRO A 216 -0.84 1.39 -9.79
N LEU A 217 -0.06 1.72 -8.75
CA LEU A 217 0.74 0.76 -7.99
C LEU A 217 -0.09 -0.44 -7.51
N GLU A 218 -1.34 -0.26 -7.12
CA GLU A 218 -2.21 -1.36 -6.70
C GLU A 218 -2.40 -2.47 -7.73
N LYS A 219 -2.19 -2.16 -9.03
CA LYS A 219 -2.27 -3.13 -10.14
C LYS A 219 -0.94 -3.78 -10.47
N ILE A 220 0.17 -3.11 -10.20
CA ILE A 220 1.53 -3.55 -10.56
C ILE A 220 2.40 -3.92 -9.36
N LEU A 221 1.87 -3.80 -8.13
CA LEU A 221 2.55 -4.13 -6.89
C LEU A 221 2.71 -5.64 -6.74
N ILE A 222 3.96 -6.08 -6.58
CA ILE A 222 4.29 -7.46 -6.25
C ILE A 222 4.04 -7.72 -4.77
N ARG A 223 3.11 -8.62 -4.47
CA ARG A 223 2.74 -8.97 -3.09
C ARG A 223 3.08 -10.41 -2.78
N TYR A 224 4.05 -10.59 -1.89
CA TYR A 224 4.31 -11.85 -1.24
C TYR A 224 3.55 -11.90 0.08
N GLU A 225 2.69 -12.91 0.23
CA GLU A 225 2.00 -13.19 1.49
C GLU A 225 2.78 -14.19 2.36
N ARG A 226 3.65 -14.98 1.74
CA ARG A 226 4.54 -15.96 2.36
C ARG A 226 5.80 -16.09 1.53
N MET A 227 6.84 -16.69 2.12
CA MET A 227 8.09 -16.95 1.43
C MET A 227 7.90 -17.96 0.29
N PRO A 228 8.41 -17.68 -0.92
CA PRO A 228 8.47 -18.65 -2.01
C PRO A 228 9.19 -19.94 -1.59
N SER A 229 8.71 -21.08 -2.12
CA SER A 229 9.35 -22.39 -1.88
C SER A 229 10.72 -22.46 -2.55
N GLU A 230 10.86 -21.86 -3.73
CA GLU A 230 12.08 -21.83 -4.53
C GLU A 230 12.35 -20.42 -5.07
N PHE A 231 13.64 -20.08 -5.15
CA PHE A 231 14.11 -18.78 -5.64
C PHE A 231 14.87 -18.88 -6.98
N GLY A 232 14.96 -20.07 -7.57
CA GLY A 232 15.72 -20.33 -8.80
C GLY A 232 14.98 -19.98 -10.10
N THR A 233 13.64 -19.86 -10.08
CA THR A 233 12.86 -19.61 -11.31
C THR A 233 11.69 -18.67 -11.05
N VAL A 234 11.42 -17.78 -12.02
CA VAL A 234 10.14 -17.08 -12.13
C VAL A 234 9.29 -17.94 -13.05
N VAL A 235 8.28 -18.62 -12.49
CA VAL A 235 7.36 -19.41 -13.31
C VAL A 235 6.42 -18.45 -14.03
N PHE A 236 6.46 -18.44 -15.36
CA PHE A 236 5.51 -17.71 -16.21
C PHE A 236 4.20 -18.51 -16.36
N PRO A 237 3.03 -17.86 -16.52
CA PRO A 237 1.73 -18.55 -16.49
C PRO A 237 1.49 -19.38 -17.74
N ASP A 238 2.19 -19.06 -18.83
CA ASP A 238 2.16 -19.71 -20.13
C ASP A 238 3.18 -20.85 -20.25
N GLY A 239 3.92 -21.15 -19.19
CA GLY A 239 4.92 -22.23 -19.17
C GLY A 239 6.21 -21.89 -19.92
N THR A 240 6.39 -20.66 -20.40
CA THR A 240 7.63 -20.23 -21.07
C THR A 240 8.75 -20.04 -20.04
N GLN A 241 9.42 -21.13 -19.65
CA GLN A 241 10.64 -21.03 -18.85
C GLN A 241 11.84 -20.71 -19.75
N PRO A 242 12.86 -19.95 -19.30
CA PRO A 242 14.17 -20.03 -19.93
C PRO A 242 14.60 -21.51 -19.96
N HIS A 243 15.08 -21.97 -21.13
CA HIS A 243 15.22 -23.38 -21.55
C HIS A 243 16.02 -24.33 -20.63
N THR A 244 16.49 -23.89 -19.47
CA THR A 244 17.38 -24.62 -18.56
C THR A 244 16.73 -25.14 -17.27
N ALA A 245 15.44 -24.92 -17.02
CA ALA A 245 14.81 -25.35 -15.77
C ALA A 245 13.84 -26.53 -15.95
N ALA A 246 14.17 -27.64 -15.29
CA ALA A 246 13.38 -28.86 -15.27
C ALA A 246 12.10 -28.70 -14.41
N LYS A 247 10.97 -29.14 -14.98
CA LYS A 247 9.60 -29.25 -14.45
C LYS A 247 8.87 -27.93 -14.09
N PRO A 248 7.59 -27.79 -14.49
CA PRO A 248 6.76 -26.66 -14.08
C PRO A 248 6.34 -26.78 -12.60
N LEU A 249 6.70 -25.79 -11.79
CA LEU A 249 6.28 -25.68 -10.40
C LEU A 249 4.95 -24.92 -10.25
N ARG A 250 4.24 -25.20 -9.15
CA ARG A 250 2.98 -24.54 -8.79
C ARG A 250 3.20 -23.01 -8.70
N PRO A 251 2.40 -22.19 -9.39
CA PRO A 251 2.64 -20.76 -9.48
C PRO A 251 2.54 -20.09 -8.11
N THR A 252 3.56 -19.30 -7.76
CA THR A 252 3.49 -18.34 -6.66
C THR A 252 2.54 -17.21 -7.07
N SER A 253 1.24 -17.31 -6.75
CA SER A 253 0.22 -16.29 -7.07
C SER A 253 0.11 -15.95 -8.57
N SER A 254 -1.03 -16.24 -9.20
CA SER A 254 -1.28 -15.99 -10.64
C SER A 254 -1.00 -14.54 -11.09
N LEU A 255 -1.06 -13.58 -10.16
CA LEU A 255 -0.78 -12.16 -10.41
C LEU A 255 0.72 -11.86 -10.53
N VAL A 256 1.58 -12.40 -9.65
CA VAL A 256 3.03 -12.15 -9.70
C VAL A 256 3.61 -12.72 -11.00
N THR A 257 3.17 -13.93 -11.33
CA THR A 257 3.47 -14.63 -12.58
C THR A 257 2.97 -13.88 -13.82
N THR A 258 1.86 -13.14 -13.74
CA THR A 258 1.40 -12.30 -14.85
C THR A 258 2.21 -11.01 -14.97
N LEU A 259 2.50 -10.35 -13.85
CA LEU A 259 3.22 -9.08 -13.81
C LEU A 259 4.69 -9.23 -14.20
N SER A 260 5.31 -10.40 -13.98
CA SER A 260 6.69 -10.66 -14.40
C SER A 260 6.94 -10.52 -15.91
N ARG A 261 5.88 -10.56 -16.74
CA ARG A 261 5.98 -10.29 -18.18
C ARG A 261 6.05 -8.80 -18.53
N TYR A 262 5.66 -7.92 -17.61
CA TYR A 262 5.55 -6.47 -17.83
C TYR A 262 6.55 -5.66 -17.00
N LEU A 263 7.21 -6.31 -16.03
CA LEU A 263 8.17 -5.70 -15.12
C LEU A 263 9.56 -6.29 -15.38
N HIS A 264 10.58 -5.44 -15.34
CA HIS A 264 11.94 -5.92 -15.23
C HIS A 264 12.16 -6.48 -13.83
N HIS A 265 12.69 -7.69 -13.72
CA HIS A 265 12.92 -8.37 -12.46
C HIS A 265 14.39 -8.74 -12.29
N ARG A 266 14.93 -8.45 -11.11
CA ARG A 266 16.24 -8.94 -10.69
C ARG A 266 16.18 -9.45 -9.26
N ARG A 267 16.73 -10.63 -9.02
CA ARG A 267 16.83 -11.27 -7.70
C ARG A 267 18.29 -11.47 -7.33
N TRP A 268 18.59 -11.29 -6.05
CA TRP A 268 19.87 -11.63 -5.46
C TRP A 268 19.65 -12.57 -4.28
N VAL A 269 20.45 -13.64 -4.24
CA VAL A 269 20.48 -14.62 -3.15
C VAL A 269 21.92 -14.70 -2.68
N TRP A 270 22.15 -14.41 -1.39
CA TRP A 270 23.46 -14.46 -0.76
C TRP A 270 23.44 -15.46 0.38
N THR A 271 24.44 -16.34 0.43
CA THR A 271 24.69 -17.17 1.61
C THR A 271 25.30 -16.30 2.71
N ALA A 272 24.67 -16.28 3.88
CA ALA A 272 25.04 -15.50 5.04
C ALA A 272 26.05 -16.25 5.92
N SER A 273 27.20 -16.60 5.36
CA SER A 273 28.33 -17.20 6.07
C SER A 273 29.57 -16.31 5.98
N ALA A 274 30.40 -16.32 7.02
CA ALA A 274 31.70 -15.64 7.04
C ALA A 274 32.77 -16.61 7.55
N GLN A 275 33.80 -16.90 6.72
CA GLN A 275 34.94 -17.75 7.09
C GLN A 275 34.54 -19.08 7.79
N ASN A 276 33.55 -19.78 7.25
CA ASN A 276 32.98 -21.04 7.79
C ASN A 276 32.26 -20.89 9.15
N CYS A 277 31.81 -19.69 9.51
CA CYS A 277 30.92 -19.45 10.64
C CYS A 277 29.60 -18.84 10.14
N ASP A 278 28.48 -19.40 10.58
CA ASP A 278 27.16 -18.88 10.26
C ASP A 278 26.92 -17.53 10.94
N LEU A 279 26.45 -16.56 10.16
CA LEU A 279 25.98 -15.30 10.70
C LEU A 279 24.71 -15.55 11.51
N GLY A 280 24.81 -15.57 12.83
CA GLY A 280 23.64 -15.80 13.70
C GLY A 280 22.46 -14.87 13.37
N HIS A 281 21.24 -15.33 13.63
CA HIS A 281 19.98 -14.66 13.27
C HIS A 281 19.94 -13.16 13.60
N ALA A 282 20.51 -12.76 14.74
CA ALA A 282 20.56 -11.36 15.17
C ALA A 282 21.45 -10.47 14.26
N ALA A 283 22.51 -11.02 13.69
CA ALA A 283 23.39 -10.29 12.77
C ALA A 283 22.69 -10.03 11.43
N VAL A 284 22.06 -11.05 10.86
CA VAL A 284 21.30 -10.91 9.60
C VAL A 284 20.12 -9.95 9.75
N ALA A 285 19.42 -10.01 10.88
CA ALA A 285 18.37 -9.04 11.19
C ALA A 285 18.86 -7.59 11.20
N ARG A 286 20.08 -7.33 11.72
CA ARG A 286 20.69 -6.01 11.68
C ARG A 286 21.05 -5.58 10.26
N ILE A 287 21.53 -6.50 9.42
CA ILE A 287 21.78 -6.24 8.00
C ILE A 287 20.49 -5.83 7.31
N LEU A 288 19.41 -6.60 7.49
CA LEU A 288 18.08 -6.28 6.92
C LEU A 288 17.53 -4.94 7.40
N ALA A 289 17.70 -4.63 8.69
CA ALA A 289 17.31 -3.33 9.24
C ALA A 289 18.10 -2.18 8.60
N THR A 290 19.42 -2.36 8.43
CA THR A 290 20.31 -1.38 7.80
C THR A 290 19.93 -1.17 6.33
N LEU A 291 19.68 -2.25 5.58
CA LEU A 291 19.25 -2.17 4.19
C LEU A 291 17.90 -1.45 4.06
N THR A 292 16.98 -1.68 5.00
CA THR A 292 15.68 -1.00 5.03
C THR A 292 15.87 0.50 5.28
N GLU A 293 16.66 0.87 6.28
CA GLU A 293 16.97 2.28 6.58
C GLU A 293 17.64 2.98 5.40
N MET A 294 18.62 2.34 4.74
CA MET A 294 19.26 2.86 3.53
C MET A 294 18.24 3.14 2.42
N ARG A 295 17.32 2.21 2.13
CA ARG A 295 16.30 2.41 1.09
C ARG A 295 15.32 3.52 1.45
N LEU A 296 14.94 3.66 2.72
CA LEU A 296 14.12 4.78 3.18
C LEU A 296 14.84 6.13 2.99
N HIS A 297 16.15 6.19 3.23
CA HIS A 297 16.97 7.38 2.99
C HIS A 297 17.10 7.74 1.49
N GLU A 298 17.09 6.75 0.61
CA GLU A 298 17.03 6.94 -0.84
C GLU A 298 15.65 7.45 -1.33
N GLY A 299 14.66 7.50 -0.45
CA GLY A 299 13.31 8.00 -0.75
C GLY A 299 12.26 6.92 -0.99
N PHE A 300 12.62 5.63 -0.85
CA PHE A 300 11.63 4.57 -0.92
C PHE A 300 10.61 4.69 0.22
N LYS A 301 9.39 4.20 -0.03
CA LYS A 301 8.30 4.13 0.96
C LYS A 301 7.77 2.72 1.04
N PHE A 302 7.37 2.27 2.23
CA PHE A 302 6.73 0.96 2.37
C PHE A 302 5.42 0.90 1.56
N ALA A 303 5.24 -0.17 0.79
CA ALA A 303 4.04 -0.42 0.00
C ALA A 303 3.29 -1.67 0.46
N HIS A 304 4.00 -2.66 0.99
CA HIS A 304 3.43 -3.89 1.56
C HIS A 304 4.42 -4.54 2.53
N SER A 305 3.90 -5.22 3.56
CA SER A 305 4.71 -6.07 4.43
C SER A 305 3.88 -7.24 4.95
N SER A 306 4.41 -8.46 4.87
CA SER A 306 3.74 -9.67 5.36
C SER A 306 4.76 -10.75 5.70
N THR A 307 4.61 -11.42 6.84
CA THR A 307 5.50 -12.52 7.28
C THR A 307 7.01 -12.19 7.25
N GLY A 308 7.39 -10.95 7.56
CA GLY A 308 8.78 -10.49 7.53
C GLY A 308 9.30 -10.09 6.14
N ILE A 309 8.49 -10.29 5.10
CA ILE A 309 8.76 -9.81 3.74
C ILE A 309 8.29 -8.35 3.67
N ILE A 310 9.13 -7.51 3.08
CA ILE A 310 8.91 -6.07 2.99
C ILE A 310 9.04 -5.68 1.53
N ASN A 311 8.05 -4.99 0.99
CA ASN A 311 8.12 -4.34 -0.31
C ASN A 311 8.08 -2.82 -0.11
N MET A 312 9.11 -2.15 -0.62
CA MET A 312 9.22 -0.69 -0.65
C MET A 312 9.19 -0.20 -2.09
N VAL A 313 8.61 0.98 -2.33
CA VAL A 313 8.42 1.56 -3.65
C VAL A 313 9.03 2.94 -3.77
N LEU A 314 9.52 3.27 -4.97
CA LEU A 314 9.99 4.59 -5.37
C LEU A 314 9.42 4.90 -6.76
N GLU A 315 8.82 6.09 -6.94
CA GLU A 315 8.44 6.59 -8.27
C GLU A 315 9.47 7.62 -8.74
N VAL A 316 10.09 7.33 -9.89
CA VAL A 316 11.09 8.20 -10.52
C VAL A 316 10.60 8.67 -11.89
N GLN A 317 11.19 9.74 -12.40
CA GLN A 317 10.96 10.20 -13.76
C GLN A 317 12.02 9.58 -14.67
N MET A 318 11.60 8.67 -15.56
CA MET A 318 12.47 8.01 -16.53
C MET A 318 12.58 8.86 -17.80
N LYS A 319 13.80 9.03 -18.31
CA LYS A 319 14.02 9.71 -19.59
C LYS A 319 13.50 8.84 -20.74
N CYS A 320 12.74 9.42 -21.66
CA CYS A 320 12.45 8.74 -22.92
C CYS A 320 13.68 8.84 -23.83
N CYS A 321 14.15 7.70 -24.33
CA CYS A 321 15.29 7.59 -25.23
C CYS A 321 14.97 8.01 -26.67
N ASP A 322 14.00 8.91 -26.87
CA ASP A 322 13.74 9.45 -28.21
C ASP A 322 14.69 10.64 -28.40
N GLU A 323 15.56 10.49 -29.40
CA GLU A 323 16.71 11.30 -29.76
C GLU A 323 16.40 12.80 -29.81
N ASP A 324 17.08 13.61 -29.00
CA ASP A 324 17.85 14.77 -29.43
C ASP A 324 18.54 15.45 -28.25
N MET A 325 19.78 15.89 -28.49
CA MET A 325 20.66 16.62 -27.57
C MET A 325 20.09 18.01 -27.25
N ASP A 326 19.04 18.08 -26.45
CA ASP A 326 18.59 19.34 -25.86
C ASP A 326 18.26 19.15 -24.37
N HIS A 327 18.81 20.03 -23.53
CA HIS A 327 18.95 19.87 -22.07
C HIS A 327 17.64 19.95 -21.27
N THR A 328 16.48 19.71 -21.88
CA THR A 328 15.19 19.61 -21.18
C THR A 328 14.36 18.45 -21.75
N CYS A 329 14.47 17.26 -21.14
CA CYS A 329 13.62 16.12 -21.49
C CYS A 329 12.17 16.42 -21.10
N LYS A 330 11.39 17.00 -22.03
CA LYS A 330 9.96 17.30 -21.85
C LYS A 330 9.07 16.05 -21.83
N ASN A 331 9.65 14.87 -22.09
CA ASN A 331 8.94 13.59 -22.23
C ASN A 331 9.31 12.58 -21.14
N CYS A 332 9.71 13.01 -19.94
CA CYS A 332 9.91 12.06 -18.85
C CYS A 332 8.60 11.35 -18.49
N ARG A 333 8.66 10.03 -18.32
CA ARG A 333 7.52 9.22 -17.90
C ARG A 333 7.76 8.70 -16.48
N PRO A 334 6.71 8.64 -15.63
CA PRO A 334 6.86 8.04 -14.31
C PRO A 334 7.22 6.56 -14.47
N SER A 335 8.13 6.08 -13.63
CA SER A 335 8.59 4.70 -13.53
C SER A 335 8.55 4.29 -12.06
N ILE A 336 8.11 3.05 -11.81
CA ILE A 336 7.99 2.50 -10.46
C ILE A 336 9.10 1.47 -10.25
N ILE A 337 9.87 1.66 -9.17
CA ILE A 337 10.86 0.71 -8.67
C ILE A 337 10.32 0.12 -7.37
N GLN A 338 10.22 -1.20 -7.29
CA GLN A 338 9.84 -1.93 -6.09
C GLN A 338 11.03 -2.74 -5.60
N TYR A 339 11.41 -2.56 -4.34
CA TYR A 339 12.49 -3.26 -3.69
C TYR A 339 11.92 -4.18 -2.61
N VAL A 340 12.10 -5.50 -2.79
CA VAL A 340 11.58 -6.51 -1.89
C VAL A 340 12.73 -7.10 -1.07
N LEU A 341 12.59 -7.06 0.25
CA LEU A 341 13.47 -7.74 1.20
C LEU A 341 12.73 -8.92 1.82
N PHE A 342 13.35 -10.09 1.78
CA PHE A 342 12.82 -11.28 2.44
C PHE A 342 13.43 -11.42 3.84
N PRO A 343 12.71 -12.06 4.78
CA PRO A 343 13.30 -12.44 6.06
C PRO A 343 14.37 -13.50 5.83
N LEU A 344 15.20 -13.73 6.85
CA LEU A 344 16.23 -14.76 6.83
C LEU A 344 15.61 -16.13 6.51
N ARG A 345 16.17 -16.80 5.50
CA ARG A 345 15.81 -18.18 5.14
C ARG A 345 16.85 -19.14 5.70
N VAL A 346 16.38 -20.26 6.23
CA VAL A 346 17.22 -21.38 6.62
C VAL A 346 16.96 -22.52 5.65
N THR A 347 17.98 -22.97 4.95
CA THR A 347 17.93 -24.12 4.04
C THR A 347 18.77 -25.25 4.61
N SER A 348 18.18 -26.44 4.71
CA SER A 348 18.93 -27.66 5.05
C SER A 348 19.34 -28.35 3.76
N ALA A 349 20.64 -28.63 3.61
CA ALA A 349 21.16 -29.42 2.50
C ALA A 349 20.72 -30.89 2.65
N GLY A 350 19.53 -31.26 2.19
CA GLY A 350 19.13 -32.68 2.26
C GLY A 350 17.69 -33.08 1.88
N LYS A 351 16.75 -32.15 1.65
CA LYS A 351 15.38 -32.52 1.23
C LYS A 351 15.07 -32.01 -0.17
N ASN A 352 15.63 -32.70 -1.17
CA ASN A 352 14.97 -32.78 -2.46
C ASN A 352 13.75 -33.70 -2.30
N ASN A 353 12.56 -33.15 -2.55
CA ASN A 353 11.29 -33.85 -2.49
C ASN A 353 11.27 -35.07 -3.42
N SER A 354 11.29 -36.27 -2.84
CA SER A 354 10.62 -37.45 -3.39
C SER A 354 9.86 -38.14 -2.26
N SER A 355 8.69 -37.62 -1.92
CA SER A 355 7.70 -38.40 -1.18
C SER A 355 6.92 -39.20 -2.21
N ASP A 356 7.27 -40.47 -2.36
CA ASP A 356 6.41 -41.58 -2.77
C ASP A 356 7.29 -42.85 -2.70
N ASP A 357 7.41 -43.45 -1.52
CA ASP A 357 7.36 -44.92 -1.43
C ASP A 357 7.05 -45.37 0.00
N GLU A 358 6.14 -46.33 0.08
CA GLU A 358 5.75 -47.05 1.29
C GLU A 358 6.86 -48.05 1.65
N GLY A 359 7.29 -48.11 2.91
CA GLY A 359 8.18 -49.17 3.33
C GLY A 359 8.86 -48.90 4.66
N THR A 360 8.47 -49.68 5.65
CA THR A 360 9.16 -49.91 6.93
C THR A 360 10.65 -50.22 6.73
N ASP A 361 11.52 -49.59 7.53
CA ASP A 361 12.53 -50.32 8.29
C ASP A 361 13.25 -49.41 9.30
N ASP A 362 13.49 -50.00 10.47
CA ASP A 362 14.24 -49.47 11.59
C ASP A 362 15.70 -49.21 11.18
N ALA A 363 16.16 -47.96 11.33
CA ALA A 363 17.57 -47.63 11.36
C ALA A 363 17.81 -46.48 12.33
N GLU A 364 18.37 -46.81 13.50
CA GLU A 364 19.02 -45.84 14.37
C GLU A 364 20.18 -45.18 13.59
N GLY A 365 19.95 -43.95 13.13
CA GLY A 365 20.96 -43.10 12.52
C GLY A 365 21.25 -41.92 13.42
N GLU A 366 22.52 -41.70 13.73
CA GLU A 366 23.05 -40.52 14.40
C GLU A 366 22.46 -39.21 13.81
N PRO A 367 22.31 -38.13 14.60
CA PRO A 367 21.90 -36.85 14.06
C PRO A 367 23.01 -36.36 13.12
N ASN A 368 22.84 -36.63 11.83
CA ASN A 368 23.66 -36.03 10.79
C ASN A 368 23.46 -34.52 10.94
N ASP A 369 24.51 -33.80 11.36
CA ASP A 369 24.56 -32.33 11.42
C ASP A 369 24.42 -31.81 9.98
N LEU A 370 23.18 -31.77 9.50
CA LEU A 370 22.80 -31.19 8.22
C LEU A 370 23.18 -29.72 8.28
N GLU A 371 24.25 -29.35 7.59
CA GLU A 371 24.75 -27.98 7.49
C GLU A 371 23.61 -27.07 6.99
N SER A 372 23.02 -26.31 7.93
CA SER A 372 21.93 -25.41 7.64
C SER A 372 22.50 -24.11 7.11
N THR A 373 22.31 -23.83 5.83
CA THR A 373 22.78 -22.58 5.25
C THR A 373 21.76 -21.47 5.47
N LEU A 374 22.24 -20.30 5.87
CA LEU A 374 21.44 -19.09 6.01
C LEU A 374 21.48 -18.30 4.72
N GLU A 375 20.33 -17.90 4.19
CA GLU A 375 20.24 -17.12 2.95
C GLU A 375 19.58 -15.75 3.20
N LEU A 376 20.20 -14.71 2.64
CA LEU A 376 19.67 -13.37 2.50
C LEU A 376 19.16 -13.20 1.07
N ILE A 377 17.94 -12.71 0.91
CA ILE A 377 17.30 -12.59 -0.41
C ILE A 377 16.70 -11.19 -0.59
N ALA A 378 16.98 -10.59 -1.74
CA ALA A 378 16.37 -9.33 -2.17
C ALA A 378 15.94 -9.41 -3.64
N GLU A 379 14.91 -8.65 -3.99
CA GLU A 379 14.44 -8.48 -5.37
C GLU A 379 14.22 -7.02 -5.72
N CYS A 380 14.35 -6.71 -7.01
CA CYS A 380 13.96 -5.44 -7.60
C CYS A 380 13.01 -5.70 -8.77
N TRP A 381 11.88 -4.99 -8.78
CA TRP A 381 10.88 -5.02 -9.84
C TRP A 381 10.67 -3.61 -10.39
N ILE A 382 10.85 -3.41 -11.70
CA ILE A 382 10.81 -2.09 -12.32
C ILE A 382 9.75 -2.05 -13.43
N GLU A 383 8.92 -1.01 -13.43
CA GLU A 383 7.98 -0.67 -14.50
C GLU A 383 8.40 0.65 -15.16
N PRO A 384 8.49 0.75 -16.50
CA PRO A 384 8.32 -0.32 -17.50
C PRO A 384 9.51 -1.30 -17.53
N GLN A 385 9.34 -2.44 -18.22
CA GLN A 385 10.37 -3.48 -18.36
C GLN A 385 11.69 -3.00 -19.01
N HIS A 386 11.63 -1.97 -19.84
CA HIS A 386 12.79 -1.43 -20.57
C HIS A 386 12.82 0.09 -20.47
N GLY A 387 13.99 0.67 -20.25
CA GLY A 387 14.20 2.12 -20.25
C GLY A 387 15.48 2.54 -19.53
N VAL A 388 15.81 3.83 -19.58
CA VAL A 388 16.98 4.43 -18.92
C VAL A 388 16.48 5.51 -17.96
N VAL A 389 16.82 5.37 -16.68
CA VAL A 389 16.44 6.32 -15.61
C VAL A 389 17.32 7.56 -15.66
#